data_AF-A0AAU6NR43-F1
#
_entry.id   AF-A0AAU6NR43-F1
#
_cell.length_a   1.000
_cell.length_b   1.000
_cell.length_c   1.000
_cell.angle_alpha   90.00
_cell.angle_beta   90.00
_cell.angle_gamma   90.00
#
_symmetry.space_group_name_H-M   'P 1'
#
loop_
_entity.id
_entity.type
_entity.pdbx_description
1 polymer ?
#
loop_
_entity_poly.entity_id
_entity_poly.type
_entity_poly.pdbx_seq_one_letter_code
_entity_poly.pdbx_strand_id
1 'polypeptide(L)'
;MSKITKEFTKEQLIARTEMRLAMVAGFPESKLAQMDKCLAKIAQAVLKAEPFLYAIADSEGEAHLDEFCVAYGEAPLVSEISALNEMAESPGEEYKAVPVYRLPMLEGLK
;
A
#
# COMPACT_ATOMS: atom_id res chain seq x y z
N MET A 1 0.07 18.14 -27.09
CA MET A 1 0.53 18.39 -25.72
C MET A 1 0.86 17.06 -25.08
N SER A 2 2.13 16.76 -24.83
CA SER A 2 2.54 15.53 -24.14
C SER A 2 2.13 15.65 -22.66
N LYS A 3 1.23 14.77 -22.19
CA LYS A 3 0.93 14.66 -20.76
C LYS A 3 2.19 14.12 -20.08
N ILE A 4 2.86 14.94 -19.29
CA ILE A 4 3.92 14.45 -18.41
C ILE A 4 3.26 13.59 -17.34
N THR A 5 3.20 12.28 -17.55
CA THR A 5 3.02 11.31 -16.48
C THR A 5 4.39 10.94 -15.97
N LYS A 6 4.96 11.77 -15.10
CA LYS A 6 6.09 11.34 -14.28
C LYS A 6 5.51 10.61 -13.08
N GLU A 7 5.68 9.30 -13.06
CA GLU A 7 5.46 8.49 -11.86
C GLU A 7 6.55 8.86 -10.84
N PHE A 8 6.15 9.02 -9.57
CA PHE A 8 7.05 9.33 -8.47
C PHE A 8 7.40 8.06 -7.72
N THR A 9 8.65 7.91 -7.29
CA THR A 9 9.04 6.77 -6.45
C THR A 9 8.50 6.91 -5.03
N LYS A 10 8.41 5.79 -4.31
CA LYS A 10 8.02 5.76 -2.90
C LYS A 10 8.89 6.71 -2.05
N GLU A 11 10.19 6.74 -2.30
CA GLU A 11 11.18 7.57 -1.61
C GLU A 11 10.96 9.05 -1.90
N GLN A 12 10.65 9.41 -3.16
CA GLN A 12 10.30 10.78 -3.53
C GLN A 12 9.03 11.26 -2.82
N LEU A 13 8.02 10.39 -2.72
CA LEU A 13 6.78 10.70 -2.00
C LEU A 13 7.03 10.84 -0.49
N ILE A 14 7.86 9.98 0.11
CA ILE A 14 8.27 10.09 1.52
C ILE A 14 8.98 11.43 1.75
N ALA A 15 10.00 11.75 0.95
CA ALA A 15 10.71 13.02 1.07
C ALA A 15 9.76 14.22 0.92
N ARG A 16 8.79 14.12 0.00
CA ARG A 16 7.77 15.17 -0.19
C ARG A 16 6.89 15.36 1.05
N THR A 17 6.49 14.29 1.73
CA THR A 17 5.72 14.36 2.98
C THR A 17 6.52 15.05 4.09
N GLU A 18 7.82 14.74 4.21
CA GLU A 18 8.71 15.34 5.21
C GLU A 18 8.87 16.84 4.97
N MET A 19 9.08 17.25 3.71
CA MET A 19 9.09 18.66 3.32
C MET A 19 7.77 19.37 3.65
N ARG A 20 6.63 18.71 3.40
CA ARG A 20 5.30 19.30 3.69
C ARG A 20 5.12 19.50 5.19
N LEU A 21 5.51 18.52 6.01
CA LEU A 21 5.45 18.59 7.47
C LEU A 21 6.32 19.75 8.02
N ALA A 22 7.53 19.92 7.48
CA ALA A 22 8.40 21.04 7.84
C ALA A 22 7.79 22.40 7.46
N MET A 23 7.18 22.50 6.27
CA MET A 23 6.57 23.73 5.78
C MET A 23 5.36 24.17 6.63
N VAL A 24 4.46 23.24 6.95
CA VAL A 24 3.24 23.56 7.73
C VAL A 24 3.53 23.87 9.19
N ALA A 25 4.67 23.42 9.72
CA ALA A 25 5.11 23.75 11.07
C ALA A 25 5.34 25.26 11.28
N GLY A 26 5.60 26.03 10.21
CA GLY A 26 5.69 27.49 10.27
C GLY A 26 4.35 28.22 10.44
N PHE A 27 3.21 27.50 10.38
CA PHE A 27 1.87 28.09 10.42
C PHE A 27 0.96 27.37 11.43
N PRO A 28 1.31 27.33 12.73
CA PRO A 28 0.60 26.55 13.73
C PRO A 28 -0.89 26.92 13.86
N GLU A 29 -1.24 28.20 13.72
CA GLU A 29 -2.62 28.68 13.87
C GLU A 29 -3.48 28.51 12.61
N SER A 30 -2.89 28.11 11.48
CA SER A 30 -3.63 27.95 10.23
C SER A 30 -4.37 26.63 10.19
N LYS A 31 -5.71 26.68 10.17
CA LYS A 31 -6.57 25.49 10.01
C LYS A 31 -6.19 24.66 8.78
N LEU A 32 -5.90 25.31 7.65
CA LEU A 32 -5.48 24.61 6.43
C LEU A 32 -4.12 23.93 6.60
N ALA A 33 -3.16 24.60 7.27
CA ALA A 33 -1.87 24.00 7.56
C ALA A 33 -1.99 22.79 8.49
N GLN A 34 -2.90 22.81 9.46
CA GLN A 34 -3.17 21.65 10.31
C GLN A 34 -3.84 20.51 9.55
N MET A 35 -4.78 20.80 8.64
CA MET A 35 -5.35 19.78 7.76
C MET A 35 -4.28 19.13 6.87
N ASP A 36 -3.42 19.94 6.26
CA ASP A 36 -2.29 19.47 5.45
C ASP A 36 -1.29 18.63 6.27
N LYS A 37 -1.05 19.01 7.52
CA LYS A 37 -0.22 18.24 8.45
C LYS A 37 -0.80 16.85 8.68
N CYS A 38 -2.11 16.76 8.93
CA CYS A 38 -2.79 15.47 9.10
C CYS A 38 -2.70 14.60 7.84
N LEU A 39 -2.97 15.18 6.66
CA LEU A 39 -2.84 14.47 5.39
C LEU A 39 -1.41 13.96 5.15
N ALA A 40 -0.41 14.80 5.41
CA ALA A 40 0.99 14.43 5.25
C ALA A 40 1.40 13.31 6.22
N LYS A 41 0.91 13.33 7.47
CA LYS A 41 1.12 12.25 8.45
C LYS A 41 0.50 10.93 7.98
N ILE A 42 -0.74 10.94 7.49
CA ILE A 42 -1.42 9.74 6.97
C ILE A 42 -0.62 9.15 5.81
N ALA A 43 -0.31 10.00 4.82
CA ALA A 43 0.43 9.59 3.63
C ALA A 43 1.80 9.00 4.02
N GLN A 44 2.52 9.65 4.93
CA GLN A 44 3.81 9.16 5.41
C GLN A 44 3.69 7.82 6.14
N ALA A 45 2.68 7.65 7.00
CA ALA A 45 2.45 6.41 7.72
C ALA A 45 2.16 5.24 6.77
N VAL A 46 1.31 5.46 5.76
CA VAL A 46 1.02 4.45 4.72
C VAL A 46 2.26 4.14 3.89
N LEU A 47 3.01 5.16 3.46
CA LEU A 47 4.23 4.96 2.67
C LEU A 47 5.31 4.22 3.47
N LYS A 48 5.41 4.42 4.79
CA LYS A 48 6.41 3.74 5.63
C LYS A 48 5.91 2.44 6.24
N ALA A 49 4.64 2.07 6.02
CA ALA A 49 4.07 0.85 6.58
C ALA A 49 4.74 -0.39 5.99
N GLU A 50 4.96 -1.38 6.84
CA GLU A 50 5.21 -2.75 6.42
C GLU A 50 3.87 -3.45 6.16
N PRO A 51 3.82 -4.44 5.25
CA PRO A 51 2.64 -5.26 5.05
C PRO A 51 2.15 -5.84 6.37
N PHE A 52 0.84 -5.76 6.61
CA PHE A 52 0.21 -6.39 7.79
C PHE A 52 0.12 -7.90 7.62
N LEU A 53 -0.18 -8.33 6.40
CA LEU A 53 -0.24 -9.70 5.94
C LEU A 53 -0.04 -9.72 4.43
N TYR A 54 0.06 -10.90 3.87
CA TYR A 54 0.01 -11.18 2.45
C TYR A 54 -1.23 -12.00 2.17
N ALA A 55 -1.87 -11.73 1.04
CA ALA A 55 -3.02 -12.46 0.52
C ALA A 55 -2.71 -12.96 -0.88
N ILE A 56 -3.49 -13.92 -1.38
CA ILE A 56 -3.42 -14.35 -2.78
C ILE A 56 -4.38 -13.49 -3.61
N ALA A 57 -3.90 -12.95 -4.74
CA ALA A 57 -4.73 -12.32 -5.74
C ALA A 57 -4.62 -13.08 -7.06
N ASP A 58 -5.72 -13.09 -7.82
CA ASP A 58 -5.78 -13.66 -9.16
C ASP A 58 -5.19 -12.72 -10.22
N SER A 59 -5.33 -13.11 -11.49
CA SER A 59 -4.84 -12.37 -12.65
C SER A 59 -5.55 -11.02 -12.86
N GLU A 60 -6.77 -10.86 -12.35
CA GLU A 60 -7.52 -9.60 -12.40
C GLU A 60 -7.13 -8.66 -11.25
N GLY A 61 -6.39 -9.18 -10.27
CA GLY A 61 -6.01 -8.48 -9.05
C GLY A 61 -7.09 -8.55 -7.96
N GLU A 62 -8.10 -9.39 -8.17
CA GLU A 62 -9.15 -9.65 -7.18
C GLU A 62 -8.64 -10.65 -6.13
N ALA A 63 -9.21 -10.57 -4.93
CA ALA A 63 -8.78 -11.42 -3.83
C ALA A 63 -9.23 -12.87 -4.05
N HIS A 64 -8.29 -13.80 -4.01
CA HIS A 64 -8.59 -15.22 -3.94
C HIS A 64 -8.91 -15.62 -2.49
N LEU A 65 -10.10 -16.19 -2.27
CA LEU A 65 -10.61 -16.53 -0.94
C LEU A 65 -10.79 -18.04 -0.82
N ASP A 66 -9.91 -18.67 -0.07
CA ASP A 66 -9.96 -20.10 0.25
C ASP A 66 -9.18 -20.40 1.54
N GLU A 67 -9.05 -21.68 1.89
CA GLU A 67 -8.13 -22.12 2.93
C GLU A 67 -6.70 -21.69 2.62
N PHE A 68 -5.94 -21.29 3.65
CA PHE A 68 -4.54 -20.87 3.55
C PHE A 68 -4.25 -19.70 2.58
N CYS A 69 -5.24 -18.89 2.21
CA CYS A 69 -5.06 -17.78 1.25
C CYS A 69 -4.45 -16.49 1.85
N VAL A 70 -4.15 -16.47 3.16
CA VAL A 70 -3.53 -15.33 3.87
C VAL A 70 -2.45 -15.77 4.87
N ALA A 71 -1.37 -15.00 4.97
CA ALA A 71 -0.26 -15.29 5.89
C ALA A 71 0.50 -14.03 6.32
N TYR A 72 1.29 -14.12 7.39
CA TYR A 72 2.16 -13.01 7.85
C TYR A 72 3.37 -12.73 6.94
N GLY A 73 3.60 -13.55 5.93
CA GLY A 73 4.67 -13.39 4.95
C GLY A 73 4.32 -14.12 3.65
N GLU A 74 5.13 -13.93 2.60
CA GLU A 74 4.89 -14.59 1.31
C GLU A 74 5.23 -16.08 1.34
N ALA A 75 6.27 -16.48 2.10
CA ALA A 75 6.79 -17.85 2.08
C ALA A 75 5.73 -18.94 2.38
N PRO A 76 4.83 -18.78 3.36
CA PRO A 76 3.75 -19.74 3.60
C PRO A 76 2.75 -19.89 2.45
N LEU A 77 2.60 -18.87 1.58
CA LEU A 77 1.66 -18.89 0.46
C LEU A 77 2.22 -19.57 -0.78
N VAL A 78 3.54 -19.78 -0.86
CA VAL A 78 4.21 -20.28 -2.07
C VAL A 78 3.64 -21.61 -2.53
N SER A 79 3.41 -22.55 -1.62
CA SER A 79 2.86 -23.87 -1.97
C SER A 79 1.44 -23.76 -2.55
N GLU A 80 0.62 -22.90 -1.96
CA GLU A 80 -0.77 -22.71 -2.39
C GLU A 80 -0.83 -22.02 -3.75
N ILE A 81 -0.03 -20.95 -3.92
CA ILE A 81 0.11 -20.23 -5.18
C ILE A 81 0.60 -21.16 -6.30
N SER A 82 1.58 -22.01 -6.02
CA SER A 82 2.08 -22.98 -6.99
C SER A 82 0.99 -23.98 -7.40
N ALA A 83 0.23 -24.52 -6.46
CA ALA A 83 -0.86 -25.45 -6.76
C ALA A 83 -1.96 -24.79 -7.61
N LEU A 84 -2.40 -23.58 -7.24
CA LEU A 84 -3.32 -22.74 -8.00
C LEU A 84 -2.85 -22.52 -9.44
N ASN A 85 -1.58 -22.15 -9.62
CA ASN A 85 -1.01 -21.88 -10.93
C ASN A 85 -0.82 -23.17 -11.77
N GLU A 86 -0.60 -24.33 -11.15
CA GLU A 86 -0.58 -25.62 -11.86
C GLU A 86 -1.98 -26.06 -12.31
N MET A 87 -3.02 -25.64 -11.58
CA MET A 87 -4.42 -25.92 -11.88
C MET A 87 -5.08 -24.89 -12.80
N ALA A 88 -4.39 -23.81 -13.13
CA ALA A 88 -4.89 -22.75 -14.00
C ALA A 88 -5.36 -23.33 -15.36
N GLU A 89 -6.63 -23.14 -15.68
CA GLU A 89 -7.26 -23.73 -16.87
C GLU A 89 -7.08 -22.82 -18.09
N SER A 90 -6.87 -21.52 -17.85
CA SER A 90 -6.84 -20.51 -18.89
C SER A 90 -5.44 -19.92 -19.10
N PRO A 91 -4.98 -19.75 -20.35
CA PRO A 91 -3.77 -19.00 -20.64
C PRO A 91 -3.85 -17.58 -20.08
N GLY A 92 -2.95 -17.24 -19.16
CA GLY A 92 -2.88 -15.93 -18.52
C GLY A 92 -3.55 -15.84 -17.14
N GLU A 93 -4.17 -16.91 -16.67
CA GLU A 93 -4.55 -17.06 -15.27
C GLU A 93 -3.29 -17.26 -14.42
N GLU A 94 -3.06 -16.36 -13.47
CA GLU A 94 -1.88 -16.35 -12.60
C GLU A 94 -2.28 -15.82 -11.22
N TYR A 95 -1.95 -16.59 -10.21
CA TYR A 95 -2.11 -16.26 -8.81
C TYR A 95 -0.77 -15.78 -8.23
N LYS A 96 -0.82 -14.76 -7.38
CA LYS A 96 0.36 -14.19 -6.74
C LYS A 96 0.07 -13.70 -5.33
N ALA A 97 1.11 -13.65 -4.51
CA ALA A 97 1.04 -13.00 -3.22
C ALA A 97 0.99 -11.47 -3.43
N VAL A 98 0.08 -10.80 -2.72
CA VAL A 98 -0.02 -9.34 -2.67
C VAL A 98 0.04 -8.87 -1.22
N PRO A 99 0.76 -7.77 -0.93
CA PRO A 99 0.81 -7.22 0.42
C PRO A 99 -0.52 -6.52 0.76
N VAL A 100 -1.03 -6.79 1.96
CA VAL A 100 -2.21 -6.13 2.52
C VAL A 100 -1.75 -5.19 3.62
N TYR A 101 -2.14 -3.92 3.51
CA TYR A 101 -1.78 -2.88 4.46
C TYR A 101 -2.99 -2.51 5.34
N ARG A 102 -2.73 -2.22 6.60
CA ARG A 102 -3.73 -1.56 7.45
C ARG A 102 -3.70 -0.06 7.17
N LEU A 103 -4.86 0.53 6.91
CA LEU A 103 -4.99 1.98 6.93
C LEU A 103 -4.69 2.48 8.35
N PRO A 104 -3.87 3.54 8.51
CA PRO A 104 -3.61 4.12 9.82
C PRO A 104 -4.92 4.62 10.42
N MET A 105 -5.23 4.17 11.64
CA MET A 105 -6.37 4.65 12.39
C MET A 105 -6.21 6.15 12.64
N LEU A 106 -7.13 6.97 12.11
CA LEU A 106 -7.07 8.42 12.22
C LEU A 106 -7.07 8.90 13.68
N GLU A 107 -7.64 8.11 14.59
CA GLU A 107 -7.71 8.37 16.02
C GLU A 107 -6.33 8.34 16.71
N GLY A 108 -5.38 7.57 16.16
CA GLY A 108 -4.01 7.49 16.65
C GLY A 108 -3.08 8.59 16.10
N LEU A 109 -3.58 9.48 15.22
CA LEU A 109 -2.79 10.54 14.59
C LEU A 109 -2.83 11.89 15.34
N LYS A 110 -3.49 11.92 16.51
CA LYS A 110 -3.55 13.09 17.41
C LYS A 110 -2.15 13.54 17.83
#